data_AF-A0A8X6RD26-F1
#
_entry.id   AF-A0A8X6RD26-F1
#
_cell.length_a   1.000
_cell.length_b   1.000
_cell.length_c   1.000
_cell.angle_alpha   90.00
_cell.angle_beta   90.00
_cell.angle_gamma   90.00
#
_symmetry.space_group_name_H-M   'P 1'
#
loop_
_entity.id
_entity.type
_entity.pdbx_description
1 polymer ?
#
loop_
_entity_poly.entity_id
_entity_poly.type
_entity_poly.pdbx_seq_one_letter_code
_entity_poly.pdbx_strand_id
1 'polypeptide(L)' 'MAFLGKARKQDLVLLAEELGQKVSDKMTIIDLKNIIIGSKDYEEEFVRAQLSVILEERKGKQRKIARQLCYESN' A
#
# COMPACT_ATOMS: atom_id res chain seq x y z
N MET A 1 -14.71 -1.22 3.37
CA MET A 1 -13.26 -1.52 3.38
C MET A 1 -12.44 -0.28 3.76
N ALA A 2 -12.19 -0.03 5.04
CA ALA A 2 -11.56 1.22 5.52
C ALA A 2 -10.03 1.28 5.33
N PHE A 3 -9.37 0.14 5.12
CA PHE A 3 -7.90 0.06 5.06
C PHE A 3 -7.31 0.58 3.73
N LEU A 4 -7.99 0.35 2.61
CA LEU A 4 -7.63 0.95 1.31
C LEU A 4 -7.71 2.48 1.33
N GLY A 5 -8.45 3.07 2.27
CA GLY A 5 -8.53 4.52 2.50
C GLY A 5 -7.21 5.15 2.98
N LYS A 6 -6.36 4.37 3.64
CA LYS A 6 -5.06 4.83 4.17
C LYS A 6 -3.92 4.68 3.17
N ALA A 7 -4.15 3.92 2.08
CA ALA A 7 -3.19 3.67 1.02
C ALA A 7 -3.04 4.90 0.10
N ARG A 8 -1.83 5.15 -0.40
CA ARG A 8 -1.61 6.17 -1.45
C ARG A 8 -2.00 5.61 -2.81
N LYS A 9 -2.21 6.50 -3.80
CA LYS A 9 -2.47 6.11 -5.20
C LYS A 9 -1.45 5.08 -5.71
N GLN A 10 -0.16 5.32 -5.49
CA GLN A 10 0.92 4.41 -5.89
C GLN A 10 0.79 3.02 -5.23
N ASP A 11 0.44 2.97 -3.94
CA ASP A 11 0.29 1.71 -3.22
C ASP A 11 -0.88 0.89 -3.79
N LEU A 12 -1.96 1.55 -4.21
CA LEU A 12 -3.12 0.91 -4.86
C LEU A 12 -2.82 0.45 -6.29
N VAL A 13 -2.03 1.21 -7.05
CA VAL A 13 -1.58 0.81 -8.40
C VAL A 13 -0.78 -0.49 -8.31
N LEU A 14 0.22 -0.54 -7.43
CA LEU A 14 1.06 -1.73 -7.23
C LEU A 14 0.21 -2.95 -6.84
N LEU A 15 -0.75 -2.75 -5.93
CA LEU A 15 -1.63 -3.81 -5.45
C LEU A 15 -2.51 -4.39 -6.57
N ALA A 16 -3.01 -3.54 -7.44
CA ALA A 16 -3.81 -3.99 -8.57
C ALA A 16 -2.93 -4.69 -9.63
N GLU A 17 -1.70 -4.24 -9.87
CA GLU A 17 -0.73 -4.96 -10.72
C GLU A 17 -0.40 -6.35 -10.16
N GLU A 18 -0.21 -6.48 -8.84
CA GLU A 18 0.01 -7.78 -8.17
C GLU A 18 -1.18 -8.73 -8.32
N LEU A 19 -2.40 -8.19 -8.31
CA LEU A 19 -3.63 -8.93 -8.59
C LEU A 19 -3.84 -9.22 -10.08
N GLY A 20 -2.86 -8.91 -10.94
CA GLY A 20 -2.94 -9.09 -12.39
C GLY A 20 -3.95 -8.17 -13.08
N GLN A 21 -4.42 -7.12 -12.38
CA GLN A 21 -5.38 -6.16 -12.91
C GLN A 21 -4.67 -5.09 -13.74
N LYS A 22 -5.30 -4.70 -14.84
CA LYS A 22 -4.81 -3.60 -15.67
C LYS A 22 -5.15 -2.26 -15.04
N VAL A 23 -4.14 -1.62 -14.46
CA VAL A 23 -4.24 -0.24 -13.99
C VAL A 23 -3.68 0.74 -15.01
N SER A 24 -4.29 1.92 -15.07
CA SER A 24 -3.83 3.02 -15.90
C SER A 24 -3.54 4.21 -15.02
N ASP A 25 -2.48 4.98 -15.32
CA ASP A 25 -2.10 6.15 -14.52
C ASP A 25 -3.22 7.21 -14.45
N LYS A 26 -4.11 7.23 -15.46
CA LYS A 26 -5.28 8.12 -15.52
C LYS A 26 -6.38 7.77 -14.49
N MET A 27 -6.35 6.60 -13.88
CA MET A 27 -7.37 6.15 -12.93
C MET A 27 -7.28 6.91 -11.61
N THR A 28 -8.44 7.18 -11.01
CA THR A 28 -8.52 7.80 -9.68
C THR A 28 -8.33 6.76 -8.57
N ILE A 29 -8.07 7.23 -7.34
CA ILE A 29 -8.00 6.36 -6.16
C ILE A 29 -9.30 5.54 -6.00
N ILE A 30 -10.44 6.10 -6.38
CA ILE A 30 -11.75 5.43 -6.28
C ILE A 30 -11.82 4.30 -7.31
N ASP A 31 -11.42 4.56 -8.55
CA ASP A 31 -11.41 3.55 -9.61
C ASP A 31 -10.48 2.39 -9.27
N LEU A 32 -9.27 2.69 -8.78
CA LEU A 32 -8.30 1.67 -8.36
C LEU A 32 -8.85 0.77 -7.26
N LYS A 33 -9.53 1.35 -6.26
CA LYS A 33 -10.20 0.56 -5.21
C LYS A 33 -11.28 -0.34 -5.77
N ASN A 34 -12.09 0.17 -6.69
CA ASN A 34 -13.17 -0.61 -7.29
C ASN A 34 -12.63 -1.78 -8.13
N ILE A 35 -11.52 -1.59 -8.85
CA ILE A 35 -10.85 -2.65 -9.60
C ILE A 35 -10.32 -3.73 -8.65
N ILE A 36 -9.64 -3.33 -7.58
CA ILE A 36 -9.11 -4.27 -6.58
C ILE A 36 -10.25 -5.08 -5.95
N ILE A 37 -11.30 -4.42 -5.46
CA ILE A 37 -12.43 -5.08 -4.79
C ILE A 37 -13.26 -5.93 -5.76
N GLY A 38 -13.35 -5.51 -7.02
CA GLY A 38 -14.06 -6.22 -8.08
C GLY A 38 -13.28 -7.37 -8.71
N SER A 39 -12.01 -7.56 -8.34
CA SER A 39 -11.19 -8.67 -8.84
C SER A 39 -11.74 -10.02 -8.34
N LYS A 40 -11.76 -11.03 -9.22
CA LYS A 40 -12.10 -12.40 -8.83
C LYS A 40 -11.10 -12.99 -7.84
N ASP A 41 -9.86 -12.54 -7.93
CA ASP A 41 -8.73 -12.95 -7.10
C ASP A 41 -8.55 -12.02 -5.89
N TYR A 42 -9.57 -11.21 -5.56
CA TYR A 42 -9.53 -10.33 -4.39
C TYR A 42 -9.60 -11.16 -3.10
N GLU A 43 -8.44 -11.28 -2.43
CA GLU A 43 -8.36 -11.82 -1.07
C GLU A 43 -8.11 -10.69 -0.08
N GLU A 44 -9.08 -10.41 0.79
CA GLU A 44 -8.98 -9.32 1.77
C GLU A 44 -7.76 -9.47 2.68
N GLU A 45 -7.45 -10.70 3.09
CA GLU A 45 -6.32 -11.00 3.97
C GLU A 45 -4.98 -10.75 3.27
N PHE A 46 -4.85 -11.17 2.02
CA PHE A 46 -3.68 -10.91 1.18
C PHE A 46 -3.47 -9.41 0.94
N VAL A 47 -4.53 -8.71 0.50
CA VAL A 47 -4.49 -7.26 0.22
C VAL A 47 -4.16 -6.48 1.50
N ARG A 48 -4.73 -6.88 2.64
CA ARG A 48 -4.45 -6.28 3.94
C ARG A 48 -3.00 -6.54 4.38
N ALA A 49 -2.48 -7.75 4.18
CA ALA A 49 -1.10 -8.09 4.50
C ALA A 49 -0.13 -7.25 3.65
N GLN A 50 -0.33 -7.17 2.33
CA GLN A 50 0.49 -6.35 1.44
C GLN A 50 0.49 -4.88 1.83
N LEU A 51 -0.69 -4.30 2.07
CA LEU A 51 -0.79 -2.92 2.53
C LEU A 51 -0.13 -2.69 3.89
N SER A 52 -0.24 -3.67 4.80
CA SER A 52 0.39 -3.58 6.11
C SER A 52 1.91 -3.57 5.96
N VAL A 53 2.49 -4.39 5.08
CA VAL A 53 3.94 -4.39 4.80
C VAL A 53 4.39 -3.04 4.23
N ILE A 54 3.70 -2.49 3.23
CA ILE A 54 4.03 -1.19 2.62
C ILE A 54 3.95 -0.05 3.65
N LEU A 55 2.92 -0.06 4.50
CA LEU A 55 2.73 0.93 5.56
C LEU A 55 3.77 0.77 6.68
N GLU A 56 4.06 -0.46 7.10
CA GLU A 56 5.05 -0.78 8.12
C GLU A 56 6.47 -0.51 7.62
N GLU A 57 6.81 -0.72 6.34
CA GLU A 57 8.09 -0.31 5.79
C GLU A 57 8.28 1.21 5.86
N ARG A 58 7.23 1.99 5.55
CA ARG A 58 7.28 3.46 5.68
C ARG A 58 7.41 3.92 7.14
N LYS A 59 6.65 3.31 8.05
CA LYS A 59 6.76 3.60 9.50
C LYS A 59 8.09 3.11 10.09
N GLY A 60 8.54 1.95 9.67
CA GLY A 60 9.78 1.30 10.08
C GLY A 60 11.00 2.08 9.62
N LYS A 61 10.99 2.63 8.40
CA LYS A 61 12.01 3.59 7.93
C LYS A 61 12.04 4.83 8.81
N GLN A 62 10.89 5.41 9.18
CA GLN A 62 10.87 6.53 10.13
C GLN A 62 11.44 6.17 11.51
N ARG A 63 11.14 4.97 12.03
CA ARG A 63 11.72 4.50 13.30
C ARG A 63 13.21 4.20 13.22
N LYS A 64 13.69 3.63 12.11
CA LYS A 64 15.12 3.38 11.89
C LYS A 64 15.89 4.69 11.76
N ILE A 65 15.37 5.67 11.02
CA ILE A 65 15.95 7.01 10.94
C ILE A 65 15.98 7.68 12.33
N ALA A 66 14.89 7.60 13.09
CA ALA A 66 14.85 8.14 14.45
C ALA A 66 15.85 7.46 15.40
N ARG A 67 16.10 6.15 15.25
CA ARG A 67 17.15 5.45 16.02
C ARG A 67 18.56 5.79 15.54
N GLN A 68 18.78 5.92 14.23
CA GLN A 68 20.10 6.23 13.67
C GLN A 68 20.54 7.65 14.03
N LEU A 69 19.63 8.63 13.98
CA LEU A 69 19.90 10.02 14.38
C LEU A 69 20.26 10.17 15.87
N CYS A 70 19.73 9.30 16.74
CA CYS A 70 20.11 9.29 18.16
C CYS A 70 21.52 8.72 18.42
N TYR A 71 22.10 7.94 17.49
CA TYR A 71 23.46 7.41 17.62
C TYR A 71 24.54 8.33 17.01
N GLU A 72 24.17 9.21 16.06
CA GLU A 72 25.11 10.13 15.39
C GLU A 72 25.33 11.44 16.15
N SER A 73 24.63 11.68 17.27
CA SER A 73 24.80 12.87 18.13
C SER A 73 25.59 12.61 19.43
N ASN A 74 26.31 11.49 19.53
CA ASN A 74 27.19 11.15 20.66
C ASN A 74 28.63 10.94 20.21
#